data_AF-A0A9Q1C522-F1
#
_entry.id   AF-A0A9Q1C522-F1
#
_cell.length_a   1.000
_cell.length_b   1.000
_cell.length_c   1.000
_cell.angle_alpha   90.00
_cell.angle_beta   90.00
_cell.angle_gamma   90.00
#
_symmetry.space_group_name_H-M   'P 1'
#
loop_
_entity.id
_entity.type
_entity.pdbx_description
1 polymer ?
#
loop_
_entity_poly.entity_id
_entity_poly.type
_entity_poly.pdbx_seq_one_letter_code
_entity_poly.pdbx_strand_id
1 'polypeptide(L)'
;MDCSQESSRGETVKKMADQDIVEDETLQNLSKKFAGEWKVIGRKLGFDEAELEQIKMEVTQVSGSQQEINYQMLLRWKRKNMQAGLATRAILANALEHAERTDLAEELLNDNL
;
A
#
# COMPACT_ATOMS: atom_id res chain seq x y z
N MET A 1 37.77 -31.08 13.27
CA MET A 1 36.81 -32.03 12.67
C MET A 1 35.49 -31.71 13.35
N ASP A 2 34.87 -30.63 12.90
CA ASP A 2 33.81 -30.59 11.87
C ASP A 2 32.45 -30.77 12.57
N CYS A 3 31.78 -29.65 12.89
CA CYS A 3 30.71 -29.06 12.08
C CYS A 3 29.55 -30.02 11.90
N SER A 4 28.44 -29.76 12.59
CA SER A 4 27.10 -30.13 12.15
C SER A 4 26.12 -29.16 12.78
N GLN A 5 25.84 -28.11 12.01
CA GLN A 5 24.66 -27.29 12.15
C GLN A 5 23.45 -28.12 11.71
N GLU A 6 22.39 -28.13 12.51
CA GLU A 6 21.04 -28.39 11.99
C GLU A 6 20.11 -27.30 12.53
N SER A 7 20.22 -26.11 11.93
CA SER A 7 19.16 -25.11 11.95
C SER A 7 18.39 -25.27 10.65
N SER A 8 17.29 -26.02 10.69
CA SER A 8 16.36 -26.08 9.56
C SER A 8 14.97 -26.45 10.06
N ARG A 9 14.18 -25.43 10.43
CA ARG A 9 12.75 -25.56 10.71
C ARG A 9 12.01 -24.21 10.71
N GLY A 10 12.32 -23.34 9.74
CA GLY A 10 11.76 -21.97 9.72
C GLY A 10 11.30 -21.40 8.37
N GLU A 11 11.40 -22.11 7.25
CA GLU A 11 11.35 -21.42 5.94
C GLU A 11 10.39 -22.00 4.89
N THR A 12 9.29 -22.65 5.30
CA THR A 12 8.36 -23.26 4.32
C THR A 12 6.89 -22.90 4.44
N VAL A 13 6.55 -21.79 5.12
CA VAL A 13 5.15 -21.30 5.18
C VAL A 13 4.93 -20.01 4.36
N LYS A 14 5.99 -19.36 3.86
CA LYS A 14 5.93 -17.97 3.39
C LYS A 14 5.93 -17.79 1.87
N LYS A 15 5.37 -18.71 1.09
CA LYS A 15 5.51 -18.68 -0.38
C LYS A 15 4.22 -18.77 -1.20
N MET A 16 3.04 -18.74 -0.56
CA MET A 16 1.75 -18.84 -1.26
C MET A 16 0.85 -17.61 -1.10
N ALA A 17 1.21 -16.62 -0.28
CA ALA A 17 0.41 -15.42 -0.03
C ALA A 17 0.96 -14.14 -0.70
N ASP A 18 2.12 -14.20 -1.35
CA ASP A 18 2.83 -13.01 -1.85
C ASP A 18 2.37 -12.53 -3.24
N GLN A 19 1.64 -13.34 -4.01
CA GLN A 19 1.29 -12.98 -5.39
C GLN A 19 0.30 -11.82 -5.51
N ASP A 20 -0.43 -11.49 -4.45
CA ASP A 20 -1.43 -10.41 -4.46
C ASP A 20 -1.00 -9.16 -3.68
N ILE A 21 0.15 -9.20 -3.00
CA ILE A 21 0.62 -8.06 -2.20
C ILE A 21 1.07 -6.94 -3.13
N VAL A 22 0.61 -5.71 -2.86
CA VAL A 22 0.98 -4.55 -3.68
C VAL A 22 2.46 -4.20 -3.48
N GLU A 23 3.20 -4.06 -4.57
CA GLU A 23 4.61 -3.66 -4.56
C GLU A 23 4.78 -2.15 -4.34
N ASP A 24 5.92 -1.73 -3.78
CA ASP A 24 6.17 -0.31 -3.49
C ASP A 24 6.24 0.53 -4.77
N GLU A 25 6.76 -0.04 -5.87
CA GLU A 25 6.79 0.60 -7.20
C GLU A 25 5.37 0.88 -7.71
N THR A 26 4.47 -0.10 -7.59
CA THR A 26 3.05 0.08 -7.93
C THR A 26 2.42 1.21 -7.11
N LEU A 27 2.69 1.29 -5.80
CA LEU A 27 2.19 2.38 -4.95
C LEU A 27 2.75 3.75 -5.39
N GLN A 28 4.02 3.80 -5.81
CA GLN A 28 4.66 5.02 -6.29
C GLN A 28 4.11 5.48 -7.64
N ASN A 29 3.76 4.57 -8.54
CA ASN A 29 3.14 4.93 -9.81
C ASN A 29 1.70 5.35 -9.61
N LEU A 30 0.96 4.67 -8.75
CA LEU A 30 -0.41 5.01 -8.40
C LEU A 30 -0.49 6.39 -7.73
N SER A 31 0.43 6.72 -6.81
CA SER A 31 0.43 7.99 -6.08
C SER A 31 0.53 9.24 -6.98
N LYS A 32 1.08 9.08 -8.19
CA LYS A 32 1.19 10.13 -9.21
C LYS A 32 -0.11 10.34 -10.00
N LYS A 33 -1.03 9.37 -9.98
CA LYS A 33 -2.24 9.34 -10.83
C LYS A 33 -3.52 9.85 -10.16
N PHE A 34 -3.50 10.08 -8.84
CA PHE A 34 -4.60 10.70 -8.09
C PHE A 34 -4.09 11.83 -7.20
N ALA A 35 -4.94 12.76 -6.78
CA ALA A 35 -4.50 13.91 -5.98
C ALA A 35 -5.57 14.48 -5.05
N GLY A 36 -6.80 14.69 -5.51
CA GLY A 36 -7.89 15.20 -4.67
C GLY A 36 -8.56 14.09 -3.84
N GLU A 37 -8.47 12.86 -4.31
CA GLU A 37 -9.23 11.70 -3.89
C GLU A 37 -8.57 10.93 -2.73
N TRP A 38 -7.32 11.26 -2.41
CA TRP A 38 -6.50 10.52 -1.44
C TRP A 38 -7.13 10.41 -0.05
N LYS A 39 -7.89 11.43 0.40
CA LYS A 39 -8.61 11.35 1.69
C LYS A 39 -9.75 10.34 1.63
N VAL A 40 -10.47 10.27 0.51
CA VAL A 40 -11.56 9.30 0.32
C VAL A 40 -10.99 7.88 0.28
N ILE A 41 -9.93 7.69 -0.50
CA ILE A 41 -9.18 6.42 -0.56
C ILE A 41 -8.69 6.04 0.84
N GLY A 42 -8.03 6.96 1.53
CA GLY A 42 -7.50 6.73 2.88
C GLY A 42 -8.56 6.31 3.89
N ARG A 43 -9.73 6.96 3.92
CA ARG A 43 -10.85 6.53 4.78
C ARG A 43 -11.30 5.12 4.46
N LYS A 44 -11.38 4.77 3.17
CA LYS A 44 -11.79 3.43 2.74
C LYS A 44 -10.74 2.37 3.08
N LEU A 45 -9.46 2.76 3.12
CA LEU A 45 -8.34 1.95 3.58
C LEU A 45 -8.24 1.85 5.12
N GLY A 46 -9.19 2.45 5.86
CA GLY A 46 -9.30 2.33 7.32
C GLY A 46 -8.51 3.38 8.10
N PHE A 47 -8.08 4.48 7.48
CA PHE A 47 -7.54 5.63 8.21
C PHE A 47 -8.67 6.52 8.74
N ASP A 48 -8.48 7.06 9.93
CA ASP A 48 -9.30 8.16 10.44
C ASP A 48 -8.78 9.53 9.96
N GLU A 49 -9.55 10.59 10.21
CA GLU A 49 -9.17 11.96 9.82
C GLU A 49 -7.90 12.46 10.52
N ALA A 50 -7.65 12.02 11.76
CA ALA A 50 -6.47 12.44 12.50
C ALA A 50 -5.20 11.84 11.88
N GLU A 51 -5.25 10.57 11.50
CA GLU A 51 -4.17 9.88 10.79
C GLU A 51 -3.91 10.49 9.42
N LEU A 52 -4.96 10.82 8.66
CA LEU A 52 -4.82 11.46 7.36
C LEU A 52 -4.21 12.86 7.47
N GLU A 53 -4.68 13.68 8.42
CA GLU A 53 -4.09 15.00 8.62
C GLU A 53 -2.66 14.91 9.14
N GLN A 54 -2.36 13.93 10.00
CA GLN A 54 -0.99 13.67 10.44
C GLN A 54 -0.06 13.33 9.27
N ILE A 55 -0.47 12.44 8.35
CA ILE A 55 0.31 12.11 7.14
C ILE A 55 0.60 13.38 6.35
N LYS A 56 -0.44 14.18 6.11
CA LYS A 56 -0.33 15.43 5.36
C LYS A 56 0.62 16.41 6.04
N MET A 57 0.51 16.59 7.36
CA MET A 57 1.38 17.48 8.12
C MET A 57 2.85 17.03 8.03
N GLU A 58 3.12 15.75 8.27
CA GLU A 58 4.49 15.21 8.22
C GLU A 58 5.12 15.40 6.82
N VAL A 59 4.38 15.10 5.75
CA VAL A 59 4.89 15.28 4.39
C VAL A 59 5.04 16.76 4.03
N THR A 60 4.13 17.61 4.48
CA THR A 60 4.21 19.06 4.22
C THR A 60 5.46 19.68 4.85
N GLN A 61 5.91 19.16 5.99
CA GLN A 61 7.14 19.60 6.64
C GLN A 61 8.42 19.19 5.89
N VAL A 62 8.38 18.08 5.13
CA VAL A 62 9.56 17.52 4.45
C VAL A 62 9.65 17.97 3.00
N SER A 63 8.57 17.83 2.22
CA SER A 63 8.58 18.07 0.76
C SER A 63 7.43 18.94 0.26
N GLY A 64 6.26 18.91 0.93
CA GLY A 64 5.08 19.66 0.48
C GLY A 64 4.38 19.10 -0.77
N SER A 65 4.83 17.96 -1.32
CA SER A 65 4.25 17.39 -2.53
C SER A 65 2.99 16.57 -2.25
N GLN A 66 1.91 16.82 -3.00
CA GLN A 66 0.68 16.00 -2.93
C GLN A 66 0.94 14.54 -3.33
N GLN A 67 1.83 14.31 -4.30
CA GLN A 67 2.21 12.95 -4.71
C GLN A 67 2.88 12.19 -3.56
N GLU A 68 3.70 12.89 -2.76
CA GLU A 68 4.34 12.31 -1.59
C GLU A 68 3.31 12.03 -0.47
N ILE A 69 2.31 12.89 -0.29
CA ILE A 69 1.20 12.65 0.66
C ILE A 69 0.47 11.34 0.28
N ASN A 70 0.14 11.20 -1.00
CA ASN A 70 -0.54 10.02 -1.52
C ASN A 70 0.32 8.77 -1.31
N TYR A 71 1.61 8.84 -1.65
CA TYR A 71 2.54 7.73 -1.52
C TYR A 71 2.71 7.30 -0.06
N GLN A 72 2.88 8.24 0.86
CA GLN A 72 3.03 7.94 2.28
C GLN A 72 1.75 7.35 2.89
N MET A 73 0.57 7.82 2.46
CA MET A 73 -0.71 7.22 2.85
C MET A 73 -0.80 5.75 2.43
N LEU A 74 -0.46 5.46 1.16
CA LEU A 74 -0.46 4.10 0.62
C LEU A 74 0.58 3.20 1.32
N LEU A 75 1.79 3.70 1.56
CA LEU A 75 2.83 2.99 2.30
C LEU A 75 2.40 2.64 3.72
N ARG A 76 1.76 3.57 4.44
CA ARG A 76 1.24 3.31 5.77
C ARG A 76 0.13 2.25 5.75
N TRP A 77 -0.74 2.28 4.74
CA TRP A 77 -1.79 1.28 4.60
C TRP A 77 -1.17 -0.10 4.38
N LYS A 78 -0.22 -0.20 3.45
CA LYS A 78 0.52 -1.44 3.20
C LYS A 78 1.18 -1.95 4.48
N ARG A 79 1.91 -1.12 5.21
CA ARG A 79 2.58 -1.51 6.47
C ARG A 79 1.60 -2.00 7.53
N LYS A 80 0.46 -1.32 7.70
CA LYS A 80 -0.60 -1.73 8.65
C LYS A 80 -1.20 -3.10 8.29
N ASN A 81 -1.38 -3.37 7.00
CA ASN A 81 -2.10 -4.55 6.52
C ASN A 81 -1.18 -5.71 6.07
N MET A 82 0.13 -5.46 5.94
CA MET A 82 1.13 -6.45 5.52
C MET A 82 1.22 -7.63 6.51
N GLN A 83 1.20 -7.36 7.81
CA GLN A 83 1.28 -8.41 8.84
C GLN A 83 0.06 -9.35 8.79
N ALA A 84 -1.09 -8.84 8.34
CA ALA A 84 -2.35 -9.59 8.23
C ALA A 84 -2.54 -10.23 6.84
N GLY A 85 -1.64 -9.99 5.87
CA GLY A 85 -1.82 -10.45 4.49
C GLY A 85 -2.97 -9.75 3.74
N LEU A 86 -3.41 -8.58 4.21
CA LEU A 86 -4.53 -7.81 3.65
C LEU A 86 -4.07 -6.63 2.79
N ALA A 87 -2.76 -6.46 2.59
CA ALA A 87 -2.20 -5.43 1.73
C ALA A 87 -2.28 -5.82 0.24
N THR A 88 -3.44 -6.28 -0.21
CA THR A 88 -3.63 -6.85 -1.54
C THR A 88 -4.13 -5.82 -2.55
N ARG A 89 -3.84 -6.07 -3.84
CA ARG A 89 -4.31 -5.24 -4.96
C ARG A 89 -5.83 -5.10 -4.98
N ALA A 90 -6.56 -6.17 -4.65
CA ALA A 90 -8.02 -6.15 -4.59
C ALA A 90 -8.58 -5.15 -3.57
N ILE A 91 -7.98 -5.05 -2.38
CA ILE A 91 -8.43 -4.10 -1.34
C ILE A 91 -8.15 -2.67 -1.78
N LEU A 92 -6.99 -2.42 -2.40
CA LEU A 92 -6.64 -1.11 -2.92
C LEU A 92 -7.52 -0.71 -4.12
N ALA A 93 -7.79 -1.64 -5.05
CA ALA A 93 -8.68 -1.43 -6.19
C ALA A 93 -10.09 -1.06 -5.72
N ASN A 94 -10.64 -1.79 -4.75
CA ASN A 94 -11.94 -1.47 -4.16
C ASN A 94 -11.95 -0.06 -3.53
N ALA A 95 -10.85 0.36 -2.88
CA ALA A 95 -10.75 1.71 -2.34
C ALA A 95 -10.71 2.80 -3.43
N LEU A 96 -10.08 2.52 -4.57
CA LEU A 96 -10.03 3.41 -5.72
C LEU A 96 -11.40 3.54 -6.39
N GLU A 97 -12.14 2.43 -6.56
CA GLU A 97 -13.52 2.45 -7.10
C GLU A 97 -14.45 3.31 -6.26
N HIS A 98 -14.34 3.23 -4.93
CA HIS A 98 -15.13 4.07 -4.01
C HIS A 98 -14.78 5.55 -4.11
N ALA A 99 -13.59 5.88 -4.61
CA ALA A 99 -13.15 7.23 -4.85
C ALA A 99 -13.42 7.70 -6.30
N GLU A 100 -14.28 6.97 -7.04
CA GLU A 100 -14.62 7.22 -8.45
C GLU A 100 -13.42 7.10 -9.39
N ARG A 101 -12.37 6.39 -8.95
CA ARG A 101 -11.15 6.09 -9.72
C ARG A 101 -11.12 4.64 -10.20
N THR A 102 -12.21 4.22 -10.84
CA THR A 102 -12.33 2.90 -11.46
C THR A 102 -11.28 2.68 -12.56
N ASP A 103 -10.87 3.75 -13.25
CA ASP A 103 -9.75 3.75 -14.20
C ASP A 103 -8.48 3.18 -13.55
N LEU A 104 -8.12 3.69 -12.36
CA LEU A 104 -6.93 3.25 -11.64
C LEU A 104 -7.10 1.87 -11.01
N ALA A 105 -8.31 1.52 -10.59
CA ALA A 105 -8.61 0.19 -10.07
C ALA A 105 -8.39 -0.88 -11.15
N GLU A 106 -8.89 -0.64 -12.36
CA GLU A 106 -8.70 -1.53 -13.51
C GLU A 106 -7.22 -1.62 -13.91
N GLU A 107 -6.50 -0.50 -13.97
CA GLU A 107 -5.05 -0.51 -14.26
C GLU A 107 -4.26 -1.31 -13.23
N LEU A 108 -4.63 -1.23 -11.94
CA LEU A 108 -4.00 -1.96 -10.84
C LEU A 108 -4.24 -3.47 -10.90
N LEU A 109 -5.45 -3.89 -11.28
CA LEU A 109 -5.81 -5.30 -11.41
C LEU A 109 -5.26 -5.93 -12.69
N ASN A 110 -5.04 -5.13 -13.74
CA ASN A 110 -4.51 -5.57 -15.02
C ASN A 110 -2.97 -5.50 -15.12
N ASP A 111 -2.26 -5.23 -14.02
CA ASP A 111 -0.79 -5.10 -13.99
C ASP A 111 -0.22 -4.02 -14.94
N ASN A 112 -0.98 -2.95 -15.20
CA ASN A 112 -0.61 -1.89 -16.15
C ASN A 112 -0.03 -0.63 -15.48
N LEU A 113 0.52 -0.76 -14.27
CA LEU A 113 0.97 0.35 -13.42
C LEU A 113 2.48 0.51 -13.32
#